data_AF-A0A0L0LIF2-F1
#
_entry.id   AF-A0A0L0LIF2-F1
#
_cell.length_a   1.000
_cell.length_b   1.000
_cell.length_c   1.000
_cell.angle_alpha   90.00
_cell.angle_beta   90.00
_cell.angle_gamma   90.00
#
_symmetry.space_group_name_H-M   'P 1'
#
loop_
_entity.id
_entity.type
_entity.pdbx_description
1 polymer ?
#
loop_
_entity_poly.entity_id
_entity_poly.type
_entity_poly.pdbx_seq_one_letter_code
_entity_poly.pdbx_strand_id
1 'polypeptide(L)'
;MDDQEKNGIWAEIEQRSPDLIRAFLSLKNEDELKAFFRDLMSERDLREFGMRLEVAKMLDAGMSFTQIQEKWDGDEMVSPRTITKINRWLKEGTGGYKMIIDRLKEGQ
;
A
#
# COMPACT_ATOMS: atom_id res chain seq x y z
N MET A 1 3.39 -16.49 -6.48
CA MET A 1 3.32 -15.42 -7.50
C MET A 1 4.66 -15.39 -8.19
N ASP A 2 4.69 -15.48 -9.52
CA ASP A 2 5.92 -15.33 -10.28
C ASP A 2 6.30 -13.83 -10.43
N ASP A 3 7.52 -13.57 -10.92
CA ASP A 3 8.03 -12.20 -11.03
C ASP A 3 7.30 -11.39 -12.11
N GLN A 4 6.79 -12.03 -13.15
CA GLN A 4 6.01 -11.37 -14.19
C GLN A 4 4.65 -10.92 -13.64
N GLU A 5 3.98 -11.75 -12.84
CA GLU A 5 2.74 -11.42 -12.12
C GLU A 5 2.94 -10.24 -11.15
N LYS A 6 4.10 -10.16 -10.50
CA LYS A 6 4.40 -9.10 -9.53
C LYS A 6 4.79 -7.78 -10.16
N ASN A 7 5.67 -7.83 -11.16
CA ASN A 7 6.43 -6.66 -11.63
C ASN A 7 6.24 -6.36 -13.13
N GLY A 8 5.50 -7.18 -13.87
CA GLY A 8 5.28 -6.98 -15.31
C GLY A 8 4.62 -5.64 -15.66
N ILE A 9 3.85 -5.07 -14.72
CA ILE A 9 3.18 -3.77 -14.90
C ILE A 9 4.18 -2.62 -15.11
N TRP A 10 5.40 -2.71 -14.56
CA TRP A 10 6.35 -1.60 -14.61
C TRP A 10 6.83 -1.29 -16.03
N ALA A 11 6.97 -2.31 -16.89
CA ALA A 11 7.35 -2.10 -18.28
C ALA A 11 6.33 -1.22 -19.04
N GLU A 12 5.03 -1.43 -18.79
CA GLU A 12 3.98 -0.59 -19.39
C GLU A 12 4.00 0.84 -18.83
N ILE A 13 4.14 0.98 -17.52
CA ILE A 13 4.16 2.29 -16.85
C ILE A 13 5.36 3.12 -17.30
N GLU A 14 6.56 2.52 -17.36
CA GLU A 14 7.77 3.20 -17.82
C GLU A 14 7.67 3.63 -19.29
N GLN A 15 6.98 2.86 -20.13
CA GLN A 15 6.76 3.24 -21.53
C GLN A 15 5.77 4.41 -21.67
N ARG A 16 4.67 4.40 -20.91
CA ARG A 16 3.60 5.42 -21.02
C ARG A 16 3.90 6.69 -20.21
N SER A 17 4.65 6.57 -19.13
CA SER A 17 4.89 7.63 -18.15
C SER A 17 6.30 7.48 -17.55
N PRO A 18 7.34 7.70 -18.36
CA PRO A 18 8.74 7.44 -17.98
C PRO A 18 9.20 8.26 -16.76
N ASP A 19 8.56 9.39 -16.48
CA ASP A 19 8.93 10.28 -15.39
C ASP A 19 8.18 10.01 -14.08
N LEU A 20 7.20 9.10 -14.04
CA LEU A 20 6.38 8.86 -12.84
C LEU A 20 7.23 8.44 -11.63
N ILE A 21 8.11 7.46 -11.81
CA ILE A 21 8.98 6.97 -10.73
C ILE A 21 9.99 8.05 -10.32
N ARG A 22 10.52 8.81 -11.28
CA ARG A 22 11.43 9.94 -10.98
C ARG A 22 10.72 11.02 -10.17
N ALA A 23 9.47 11.32 -10.50
CA ALA A 23 8.64 12.27 -9.74
C ALA A 23 8.45 11.80 -8.29
N PHE A 24 8.08 10.53 -8.07
CA PHE A 24 7.95 9.97 -6.72
C PHE A 24 9.25 10.03 -5.91
N LEU A 25 10.40 9.75 -6.53
CA LEU A 25 11.72 9.83 -5.88
C LEU A 25 12.21 11.27 -5.65
N SER A 26 11.62 12.25 -6.33
CA SER A 26 12.02 13.65 -6.24
C SER A 26 11.49 14.36 -4.99
N LEU A 27 10.37 13.88 -4.43
CA LEU A 27 9.71 14.42 -3.24
C LEU A 27 10.66 14.44 -2.03
N LYS A 28 10.71 15.57 -1.31
CA LYS A 28 11.67 15.80 -0.22
C LYS A 28 11.06 15.82 1.17
N ASN A 29 9.78 16.10 1.29
CA ASN A 29 9.09 16.26 2.55
C ASN A 29 7.61 15.89 2.45
N GLU A 30 6.95 15.84 3.60
CA GLU A 30 5.55 15.45 3.72
C GLU A 30 4.59 16.43 3.03
N ASP A 31 4.91 17.72 3.04
CA ASP A 31 4.06 18.74 2.41
C ASP A 31 4.06 18.62 0.88
N GLU A 32 5.24 18.43 0.27
CA GLU A 32 5.38 18.13 -1.16
C GLU A 32 4.62 16.85 -1.54
N LEU A 33 4.74 15.80 -0.73
CA LEU A 33 4.06 14.54 -0.97
C LEU A 33 2.54 14.72 -0.90
N LYS A 34 2.03 15.38 0.14
CA LYS A 34 0.58 15.63 0.32
C LYS A 34 0.01 16.46 -0.82
N ALA A 35 0.70 17.52 -1.22
CA ALA A 35 0.28 18.36 -2.35
C ALA A 35 0.24 17.54 -3.65
N PHE A 36 1.34 16.89 -4.00
CA PHE A 36 1.43 16.12 -5.25
C PHE A 36 0.46 14.95 -5.30
N PHE A 37 0.32 14.20 -4.20
CA PHE A 37 -0.60 13.05 -4.16
C PHE A 37 -2.05 13.50 -4.17
N ARG A 38 -2.40 14.66 -3.60
CA ARG A 38 -3.77 15.18 -3.69
C ARG A 38 -4.14 15.59 -5.11
N ASP A 39 -3.20 16.12 -5.88
CA ASP A 39 -3.42 16.46 -7.30
C ASP A 39 -3.51 15.21 -8.19
N LEU A 40 -2.67 14.20 -7.90
CA LEU A 40 -2.59 12.97 -8.70
C LEU A 40 -3.71 11.97 -8.39
N MET A 41 -4.11 11.86 -7.12
CA MET A 41 -4.99 10.81 -6.63
C MET A 41 -6.35 11.36 -6.19
N SER A 42 -7.39 10.54 -6.32
CA SER A 42 -8.69 10.87 -5.75
C SER A 42 -8.70 10.68 -4.23
N GLU A 43 -9.68 11.25 -3.55
CA GLU A 43 -9.86 11.02 -2.11
C GLU A 43 -10.09 9.55 -1.78
N ARG A 44 -10.72 8.81 -2.70
CA ARG A 44 -10.93 7.37 -2.55
C ARG A 44 -9.61 6.62 -2.57
N ASP A 45 -8.70 6.97 -3.48
CA ASP A 45 -7.39 6.32 -3.60
C ASP A 45 -6.57 6.55 -2.33
N LEU A 46 -6.56 7.78 -1.80
CA LEU A 46 -5.86 8.14 -0.56
C LEU A 46 -6.39 7.34 0.64
N ARG A 47 -7.72 7.22 0.78
CA ARG A 47 -8.36 6.38 1.81
C ARG A 47 -7.99 4.91 1.65
N GLU A 48 -8.03 4.39 0.43
CA GLU A 48 -7.70 3.00 0.14
C GLU A 48 -6.21 2.70 0.44
N PHE A 49 -5.30 3.60 0.12
CA PHE A 49 -3.87 3.43 0.39
C PHE A 49 -3.57 3.44 1.89
N GLY A 50 -4.17 4.38 2.63
CA GLY A 50 -4.08 4.43 4.09
C GLY A 50 -4.63 3.15 4.74
N MET A 51 -5.82 2.73 4.33
CA MET A 51 -6.45 1.50 4.80
C MET A 51 -5.56 0.27 4.53
N ARG A 52 -5.03 0.14 3.31
CA ARG A 52 -4.18 -1.00 2.93
C ARG A 52 -2.92 -1.09 3.80
N LEU A 53 -2.27 0.04 4.07
CA LEU A 53 -1.08 0.09 4.93
C LEU A 53 -1.41 -0.33 6.37
N GLU A 54 -2.50 0.20 6.93
CA GLU A 54 -2.91 -0.13 8.30
C GLU A 54 -3.35 -1.60 8.45
N VAL A 55 -4.11 -2.14 7.49
CA VAL A 55 -4.46 -3.56 7.48
C VAL A 55 -3.20 -4.43 7.35
N ALA A 56 -2.23 -4.05 6.50
CA ALA A 56 -0.97 -4.78 6.39
C ALA A 56 -0.18 -4.77 7.72
N LYS A 57 -0.13 -3.64 8.43
CA LYS A 57 0.48 -3.54 9.77
C LYS A 57 -0.22 -4.45 10.79
N MET A 58 -1.55 -4.51 10.80
CA MET A 58 -2.31 -5.38 11.70
C MET A 58 -2.06 -6.86 11.42
N LEU A 59 -2.02 -7.24 10.14
CA LEU A 59 -1.69 -8.60 9.72
C LEU A 59 -0.26 -8.99 10.11
N ASP A 60 0.71 -8.08 9.94
CA ASP A 60 2.10 -8.27 10.36
C ASP A 60 2.23 -8.42 11.88
N ALA A 61 1.40 -7.71 12.64
CA ALA A 61 1.28 -7.85 14.10
C ALA A 61 0.54 -9.13 14.56
N GLY A 62 0.11 -9.99 13.63
CA GLY A 62 -0.54 -11.27 13.95
C GLY A 62 -2.03 -11.18 14.28
N MET A 63 -2.70 -10.06 13.99
CA MET A 63 -4.15 -9.96 14.17
C MET A 63 -4.91 -10.89 13.21
N SER A 64 -6.01 -11.46 13.70
CA SER A 64 -6.91 -12.28 12.88
C SER A 64 -7.78 -11.42 11.97
N PHE A 65 -8.34 -12.03 10.92
CA PHE A 65 -9.18 -11.30 9.95
C PHE A 65 -10.42 -10.70 10.62
N THR A 66 -11.05 -11.46 11.54
CA THR A 66 -12.19 -11.00 12.32
C THR A 66 -11.85 -9.77 13.17
N GLN A 67 -10.71 -9.81 13.88
CA GLN A 67 -10.27 -8.68 14.70
C GLN A 67 -10.01 -7.43 13.87
N ILE A 68 -9.47 -7.58 12.66
CA ILE A 68 -9.26 -6.47 11.73
C ILE A 68 -10.61 -5.90 11.31
N GLN A 69 -11.56 -6.73 10.88
CA GLN A 69 -12.89 -6.25 10.45
C GLN A 69 -13.64 -5.53 11.57
N GLU A 70 -13.61 -6.05 12.79
CA GLU A 70 -14.21 -5.43 13.97
C GLU A 70 -13.57 -4.07 14.29
N LYS A 71 -12.24 -3.97 14.18
CA LYS A 71 -11.51 -2.71 14.43
C LYS A 71 -11.85 -1.61 13.42
N TRP A 72 -12.22 -1.98 12.20
CA TRP A 72 -12.65 -1.07 11.15
C TRP A 72 -14.19 -0.86 11.13
N ASP A 73 -14.90 -1.27 12.18
CA ASP A 73 -16.34 -1.06 12.38
C ASP A 73 -17.21 -1.45 11.16
N GLY A 74 -16.82 -2.51 10.45
CA GLY A 74 -17.55 -2.95 9.26
C GLY A 74 -17.44 -2.02 8.05
N ASP A 75 -16.46 -1.11 8.00
CA ASP A 75 -16.15 -0.32 6.81
C ASP A 75 -16.06 -1.24 5.58
N GLU A 76 -16.92 -0.97 4.58
CA GLU A 76 -17.05 -1.79 3.39
C GLU A 76 -15.75 -1.91 2.59
N MET A 77 -14.82 -0.94 2.73
CA MET A 77 -13.49 -1.01 2.13
C MET A 77 -12.66 -2.17 2.71
N VAL A 78 -12.88 -2.53 3.97
CA VAL A 78 -12.12 -3.56 4.73
C VAL A 78 -12.85 -4.91 4.71
N SER A 79 -13.28 -5.32 3.53
CA SER A 79 -13.96 -6.61 3.33
C SER A 79 -13.01 -7.81 3.55
N PRO A 80 -13.53 -9.03 3.82
CA PRO A 80 -12.72 -10.25 3.89
C PRO A 80 -11.86 -10.47 2.62
N ARG A 81 -12.40 -10.10 1.45
CA ARG A 81 -11.70 -10.18 0.16
C ARG A 81 -10.54 -9.20 0.11
N THR A 82 -10.73 -7.97 0.61
CA THR A 82 -9.67 -6.96 0.72
C THR A 82 -8.54 -7.45 1.61
N ILE A 83 -8.86 -7.89 2.82
CA ILE A 83 -7.87 -8.40 3.79
C ILE A 83 -7.11 -9.60 3.21
N THR A 84 -7.81 -10.53 2.56
CA THR A 84 -7.17 -11.69 1.90
C THR A 84 -6.17 -11.26 0.84
N LYS A 85 -6.52 -10.28 -0.01
CA LYS A 85 -5.61 -9.75 -1.03
C LYS A 85 -4.38 -9.09 -0.40
N ILE A 86 -4.58 -8.25 0.62
CA ILE A 86 -3.48 -7.58 1.32
C ILE A 86 -2.54 -8.61 1.95
N ASN A 87 -3.09 -9.60 2.65
CA ASN A 87 -2.32 -10.69 3.27
C ASN A 87 -1.49 -11.47 2.24
N ARG A 88 -2.06 -11.76 1.05
CA ARG A 88 -1.32 -12.41 -0.03
C ARG A 88 -0.13 -11.57 -0.48
N TRP A 89 -0.31 -10.28 -0.73
CA TRP A 89 0.79 -9.39 -1.12
C TRP A 89 1.82 -9.16 -0.01
N LEU A 90 1.40 -9.15 1.25
CA LEU A 90 2.28 -9.07 2.41
C LEU A 90 3.19 -10.31 2.53
N LYS A 91 2.63 -11.51 2.30
CA LYS A 91 3.37 -12.79 2.44
C LYS A 91 4.17 -13.17 1.20
N GLU A 92 3.59 -13.00 0.02
CA GLU A 92 4.09 -13.57 -1.23
C GLU A 92 4.45 -12.52 -2.29
N GLY A 93 4.25 -11.23 -2.01
CA GLY A 93 4.47 -10.13 -2.95
C GLY A 93 5.94 -9.79 -3.19
N THR A 94 6.21 -8.50 -3.38
CA THR A 94 7.55 -7.96 -3.68
C THR A 94 8.34 -7.56 -2.43
N GLY A 95 7.78 -7.76 -1.24
CA GLY A 95 8.40 -7.37 0.03
C GLY A 95 8.21 -5.90 0.43
N GLY A 96 7.54 -5.08 -0.40
CA GLY A 96 7.35 -3.64 -0.14
C GLY A 96 6.65 -3.33 1.18
N TYR A 97 5.60 -4.09 1.55
CA TYR A 97 4.93 -3.92 2.84
C TYR A 97 5.86 -4.17 4.03
N LYS A 98 6.58 -5.30 4.03
CA LYS A 98 7.51 -5.63 5.13
C LYS A 98 8.57 -4.55 5.28
N MET A 99 9.20 -4.16 4.17
CA MET A 99 10.22 -3.11 4.15
C MET A 99 9.72 -1.80 4.78
N ILE A 100 8.52 -1.32 4.41
CA ILE A 100 8.02 -0.04 4.95
C ILE A 100 7.55 -0.19 6.40
N ILE A 101 6.93 -1.33 6.77
CA ILE A 101 6.50 -1.60 8.14
C ILE A 101 7.71 -1.63 9.09
N ASP A 102 8.80 -2.29 8.70
CA ASP A 102 10.02 -2.37 9.50
C ASP A 102 10.66 -0.99 9.70
N ARG A 103 10.78 -0.18 8.63
CA ARG A 103 11.26 1.21 8.73
C ARG A 103 10.42 2.07 9.67
N LEU A 104 9.10 1.90 9.64
CA LEU A 104 8.19 2.65 10.52
C LEU A 104 8.29 2.21 11.98
N LYS A 105 8.70 0.96 12.27
CA LYS A 105 8.97 0.50 13.64
C LYS A 105 10.31 1.03 14.16
N GLU A 106 11.33 1.12 13.31
CA GLU A 106 12.67 1.62 13.68
C GLU A 106 12.71 3.13 13.93
N GLY A 107 11.81 3.88 13.29
CA GLY A 107 11.68 5.33 13.46
C GLY A 107 10.80 5.77 14.63
N GLN A 108 10.35 4.84 15.48
CA GLN A 108 9.57 5.11 16.70
C GLN A 108 10.42 5.04 17.97
#